data_AF-X0ZXP6-F1
#
_entry.id   AF-X0ZXP6-F1
#
_cell.length_a   1.000
_cell.length_b   1.000
_cell.length_c   1.000
_cell.angle_alpha   90.00
_cell.angle_beta   90.00
_cell.angle_gamma   90.00
#
_symmetry.space_group_name_H-M   'P 1'
#
loop_
_entity.id
_entity.type
_entity.pdbx_description
1 polymer ?
#
loop_
_entity_poly.entity_id
_entity_poly.type
_entity_poly.pdbx_seq_one_letter_code
_entity_poly.pdbx_strand_id
1 'polypeptide(L)' 'MDLKLKQHTEADEKFIITVNYLLNLASRAYELFESSKIEQKRQLINFLLSNLRLKGKILLYDVNKPFDAILNANKCS' A
#
# COMPACT_ATOMS: atom_id res chain seq x y z
N MET A 1 -28.72 22.87 -5.27
CA MET A 1 -28.16 22.49 -3.95
C MET A 1 -27.91 20.98 -3.86
N ASP A 2 -28.64 20.18 -4.65
CA ASP A 2 -28.62 18.71 -4.66
C ASP A 2 -27.45 18.04 -5.39
N LEU A 3 -26.83 18.72 -6.37
CA LEU A 3 -25.70 18.19 -7.14
C LEU A 3 -24.46 17.95 -6.27
N LYS A 4 -24.21 18.83 -5.30
CA LYS A 4 -23.05 18.73 -4.40
C LYS A 4 -23.22 17.60 -3.40
N LEU A 5 -24.43 17.45 -2.85
CA LEU A 5 -24.80 16.34 -1.97
C LEU A 5 -24.67 14.99 -2.67
N LYS A 6 -25.20 14.83 -3.89
CA LYS A 6 -25.05 13.59 -4.67
C LYS A 6 -23.59 13.23 -4.95
N GLN A 7 -22.76 14.20 -5.34
CA GLN A 7 -21.33 13.96 -5.58
C GLN A 7 -20.58 13.53 -4.31
N HIS A 8 -20.95 14.09 -3.16
CA HIS A 8 -20.39 13.68 -1.87
C HIS A 8 -20.82 12.26 -1.49
N THR A 9 -22.10 11.90 -1.70
CA THR A 9 -22.60 10.54 -1.43
C THR A 9 -21.92 9.50 -2.33
N GLU A 10 -21.79 9.77 -3.63
CA GLU A 10 -21.10 8.88 -4.57
C GLU A 10 -19.60 8.74 -4.26
N ALA A 11 -18.96 9.82 -3.81
CA ALA A 11 -17.56 9.79 -3.38
C ALA A 11 -17.37 8.97 -2.10
N ASP A 12 -18.27 9.10 -1.12
CA ASP A 12 -18.25 8.31 0.11
C ASP A 12 -18.48 6.82 -0.15
N GLU A 13 -19.43 6.47 -1.01
CA GLU A 13 -19.68 5.08 -1.41
C GLU A 13 -18.46 4.47 -2.11
N LYS A 14 -17.88 5.19 -3.08
CA LYS A 14 -16.62 4.76 -3.72
C LYS A 14 -15.48 4.65 -2.71
N PHE A 15 -15.39 5.56 -1.75
CA PHE A 15 -14.35 5.53 -0.72
C PHE A 15 -14.51 4.30 0.17
N ILE A 16 -15.72 4.00 0.65
CA ILE A 16 -15.99 2.80 1.46
C ILE A 16 -15.69 1.53 0.68
N ILE A 17 -16.09 1.44 -0.60
CA ILE A 17 -15.75 0.30 -1.46
C ILE A 17 -14.22 0.16 -1.61
N THR A 18 -13.54 1.28 -1.85
CA THR A 18 -12.07 1.31 -2.00
C THR A 18 -11.37 0.90 -0.73
N VAL A 19 -11.82 1.37 0.44
CA VAL A 19 -11.27 1.02 1.75
C VAL A 19 -11.49 -0.47 2.05
N ASN A 20 -12.69 -1.00 1.79
CA ASN A 20 -12.97 -2.43 1.97
C ASN A 20 -12.10 -3.30 1.05
N TYR A 21 -11.94 -2.89 -0.20
CA TYR A 21 -11.05 -3.57 -1.13
C TYR A 21 -9.59 -3.51 -0.67
N LEU A 22 -9.13 -2.35 -0.22
CA LEU A 22 -7.77 -2.16 0.30
C LEU A 22 -7.52 -2.99 1.57
N LEU A 23 -8.48 -3.04 2.49
CA LEU A 23 -8.41 -3.89 3.70
C LEU A 23 -8.37 -5.37 3.34
N ASN A 24 -9.17 -5.81 2.35
CA ASN A 24 -9.16 -7.20 1.89
C ASN A 24 -7.86 -7.56 1.15
N LEU A 25 -7.27 -6.61 0.43
CA LEU A 25 -5.97 -6.78 -0.20
C LEU A 25 -4.87 -6.84 0.87
N ALA A 26 -4.91 -5.95 1.87
CA ALA A 26 -3.96 -5.91 2.97
C ALA A 26 -4.04 -7.18 3.85
N SER A 27 -5.25 -7.66 4.15
CA SER A 27 -5.46 -8.87 4.96
C SER A 27 -4.91 -10.13 4.28
N ARG A 28 -4.87 -10.14 2.94
CA ARG A 28 -4.30 -11.23 2.14
C ARG A 28 -2.95 -10.88 1.52
N ALA A 29 -2.32 -9.77 1.92
CA ALA A 29 -1.11 -9.28 1.27
C ALA A 29 0.02 -10.31 1.33
N TYR A 30 0.16 -11.01 2.46
CA TYR A 30 1.14 -12.07 2.62
C TYR A 30 0.89 -13.25 1.66
N GLU A 31 -0.35 -13.75 1.59
CA GLU A 31 -0.72 -14.86 0.69
C GLU A 31 -0.57 -14.48 -0.79
N LEU A 32 -1.03 -13.28 -1.16
CA LEU A 32 -0.89 -12.74 -2.51
C LEU A 32 0.57 -12.56 -2.88
N PHE A 33 1.40 -12.09 -1.94
CA PHE A 33 2.83 -11.99 -2.14
C PHE A 33 3.48 -13.36 -2.27
N GLU A 34 3.11 -14.34 -1.44
CA GLU A 34 3.69 -15.69 -1.47
C GLU A 34 3.35 -16.44 -2.76
N SER A 35 2.09 -16.38 -3.21
CA SER A 35 1.59 -17.02 -4.43
C SER A 35 1.98 -16.30 -5.74
N SER A 36 2.47 -15.07 -5.66
CA SER A 36 2.88 -14.29 -6.83
C SER A 36 4.16 -14.84 -7.48
N LYS A 37 4.26 -14.65 -8.79
CA LYS A 37 5.47 -14.99 -9.55
C LYS A 37 6.65 -14.16 -9.03
N ILE A 38 7.86 -14.71 -9.07
CA ILE A 38 9.09 -14.03 -8.62
C ILE A 38 9.22 -12.63 -9.23
N GLU A 39 8.90 -12.46 -10.51
CA GLU A 39 8.95 -11.16 -11.18
C GLU A 39 7.96 -10.14 -10.58
N GLN A 40 6.75 -10.57 -10.22
CA GLN A 40 5.76 -9.71 -9.58
C GLN A 40 6.20 -9.33 -8.16
N LYS A 41 6.80 -10.27 -7.40
CA LYS A 41 7.39 -9.97 -6.09
C LYS A 41 8.50 -8.91 -6.21
N ARG A 42 9.39 -9.07 -7.19
CA ARG A 42 10.48 -8.11 -7.45
C ARG A 42 9.95 -6.75 -7.87
N GLN A 43 8.92 -6.70 -8.72
CA GLN A 43 8.25 -5.46 -9.10
C GLN A 43 7.63 -4.76 -7.88
N LEU A 44 6.93 -5.51 -7.01
CA LEU A 44 6.33 -4.94 -5.81
C LEU A 44 7.39 -4.39 -4.85
N ILE A 45 8.49 -5.11 -4.64
CA ILE A 45 9.61 -4.64 -3.82
C ILE A 45 10.19 -3.34 -4.37
N ASN A 46 10.45 -3.27 -5.69
CA ASN A 46 11.00 -2.07 -6.33
C ASN A 46 10.00 -0.90 -6.36
N PHE A 47 8.70 -1.19 -6.32
CA PHE A 47 7.66 -0.18 -6.23
C PHE A 47 7.62 0.45 -4.84
N LEU A 48 7.70 -0.36 -3.78
CA LEU A 48 7.64 0.09 -2.39
C LEU A 48 8.96 0.65 -1.87
N LEU A 49 10.09 0.06 -2.27
CA LEU A 49 11.40 0.32 -1.70
C LEU A 49 12.41 0.74 -2.77
N SER A 50 13.44 1.46 -2.35
CA SER A 50 14.61 1.82 -3.16
C SER A 50 15.91 1.60 -2.40
N ASN A 51 17.04 1.72 -3.11
CA ASN A 51 18.40 1.62 -2.53
C ASN A 51 18.67 0.34 -1.73
N LEU A 52 18.05 -0.79 -2.11
CA LEU A 52 18.22 -2.09 -1.43
C LEU A 52 19.70 -2.52 -1.44
N ARG A 53 20.30 -2.59 -0.25
CA ARG A 53 21.69 -2.97 -0.04
C ARG A 53 21.81 -3.94 1.12
N LEU A 54 22.54 -5.02 0.94
CA LEU A 54 22.83 -5.96 2.02
C LEU A 54 24.16 -5.60 2.67
N LYS A 55 24.13 -5.20 3.95
CA LYS A 55 25.32 -4.96 4.78
C LYS A 55 25.50 -6.12 5.76
N GLY A 56 26.30 -7.10 5.37
CA GLY A 56 26.46 -8.35 6.13
C GLY A 56 25.15 -9.14 6.17
N LYS A 57 24.49 -9.19 7.33
CA LYS A 57 23.16 -9.82 7.51
C LYS A 57 22.00 -8.82 7.58
N ILE A 58 22.28 -7.52 7.44
CA ILE A 58 21.27 -6.47 7.58
C ILE A 58 20.88 -5.95 6.19
N LEU A 59 19.59 -5.96 5.88
CA LEU A 59 19.05 -5.34 4.68
C LEU A 59 18.78 -3.86 4.94
N LEU A 60 19.45 -2.99 4.20
CA LEU A 60 19.27 -1.55 4.19
C LEU A 60 18.40 -1.17 2.98
N TYR A 61 17.38 -0.35 3.19
CA TYR A 61 16.47 0.10 2.15
C TYR A 61 15.88 1.46 2.52
N ASP A 62 15.45 2.20 1.50
CA ASP A 62 14.64 3.40 1.63
C ASP A 62 13.20 3.09 1.19
N VAL A 63 12.21 3.74 1.80
CA VAL A 63 10.80 3.57 1.42
C VAL A 63 10.44 4.67 0.42
N ASN A 64 9.86 4.26 -0.71
CA ASN A 64 9.44 5.20 -1.75
C ASN A 64 8.23 6.02 -1.30
N LYS A 65 8.13 7.25 -1.80
CA LYS A 65 6.94 8.08 -1.60
C LYS A 65 5.77 7.57 -2.46
N PRO A 66 4.52 7.59 -1.97
CA PRO A 66 4.06 8.15 -0.69
C PRO A 66 4.01 7.12 0.47
N PHE A 67 4.60 5.93 0.30
CA PHE A 67 4.51 4.86 1.30
C PHE A 67 5.26 5.20 2.59
N ASP A 68 6.24 6.10 2.52
CA ASP A 68 6.93 6.68 3.68
C ASP A 68 5.96 7.37 4.64
N ALA A 69 4.99 8.14 4.13
CA ALA A 69 3.99 8.82 4.93
C ALA A 69 3.09 7.82 5.68
N ILE A 70 2.70 6.73 5.02
CA ILE A 70 1.90 5.64 5.62
C ILE A 70 2.70 4.95 6.73
N LEU A 71 3.99 4.67 6.48
CA LEU A 71 4.86 4.06 7.48
C LEU A 71 5.07 4.97 8.69
N ASN A 72 5.24 6.27 8.47
CA ASN A 72 5.42 7.25 9.53
C ASN A 72 4.13 7.45 10.34
N ALA A 73 2.95 7.42 9.70
CA ALA A 73 1.67 7.48 10.40
C ALA A 73 1.49 6.30 11.37
N ASN A 74 1.94 5.10 11.00
CA ASN A 74 1.91 3.92 11.87
C ASN A 74 2.94 3.95 13.01
N LYS A 75 4.00 4.79 12.92
CA LYS A 75 5.00 4.94 13.99
C LYS A 75 4.59 5.91 15.10
N CYS A 76 3.53 6.70 14.90
CA CYS A 76 3.03 7.66 15.87
C CYS A 76 2.00 7.09 16.87
N SER A 77 1.98 5.77 17.09
CA SER A 77 1.14 5.10 18.10
C SER A 77 1.95 4.52 19.25
#